data_AF-A0A0G0BLT5-F1
#
_entry.id   AF-A0A0G0BLT5-F1
#
_cell.length_a   1.000
_cell.length_b   1.000
_cell.length_c   1.000
_cell.angle_alpha   90.00
_cell.angle_beta   90.00
_cell.angle_gamma   90.00
#
_symmetry.space_group_name_H-M   'P 1'
#
loop_
_entity.id
_entity.type
_entity.pdbx_description
1 polymer ?
#
loop_
_entity_poly.entity_id
_entity_poly.type
_entity_poly.pdbx_seq_one_letter_code
_entity_poly.pdbx_strand_id
1 'polypeptide(L)'
;MEKTTNDKNENLGEEDKKNNSPSLTEGTDLPIHEFINELEELPDPKLTEALHGKYSEPTHLTRMDNGEKTNEKRRLVIEKAGILASDNLQENRQWGGLIHHLMLVCRVAAFYAKKIGVDPSLVVNIILANFLGKRQWRESIQYKEGILNKLPDEKKPKNELETAIQLFDNLELPENIKKISQNWQGLKDCRDDKENKALYCAVYATIRVEQSILKPHQRLAIQFYNRFVNPTDKTPENQEKVIEAFREIINQLQNEYTGDISISKTKMLELLNEKIRKELKINYREKDDQYDIPYIMHGSLLLILDFEKKEIIDRGIDPNEIISNPPKMPNWEQGLRQEHLDAVKDEAFQLLDMLEAEGNQAEIEKQFPENSWWGSEMRRMYKEQISKKAPPDKTLEY
;
A
#
# COMPACT_ATOMS: atom_id res chain seq x y z
N MET A 1 -89.02 -15.46 -13.97
CA MET A 1 -89.32 -16.88 -13.72
C MET A 1 -87.99 -17.59 -13.78
N GLU A 2 -87.40 -17.82 -12.60
CA GLU A 2 -87.53 -19.10 -11.87
C GLU A 2 -86.81 -20.21 -12.66
N LYS A 3 -85.87 -20.98 -12.12
CA LYS A 3 -85.40 -21.14 -10.75
C LYS A 3 -84.25 -22.17 -10.85
N THR A 4 -83.16 -21.95 -10.11
CA THR A 4 -82.46 -22.92 -9.21
C THR A 4 -82.04 -24.30 -9.74
N THR A 5 -80.91 -24.93 -9.37
CA THR A 5 -79.63 -24.63 -8.68
C THR A 5 -78.93 -26.00 -8.51
N ASN A 6 -77.67 -25.97 -8.06
CA ASN A 6 -76.94 -26.98 -7.26
C ASN A 6 -76.18 -28.07 -8.05
N ASP A 7 -74.95 -28.44 -7.70
CA ASP A 7 -74.11 -28.03 -6.56
C ASP A 7 -72.64 -28.49 -6.72
N LYS A 8 -71.77 -27.74 -6.04
CA LYS A 8 -70.58 -28.15 -5.26
C LYS A 8 -69.14 -28.13 -5.81
N ASN A 9 -68.39 -27.25 -5.13
CA ASN A 9 -67.06 -27.36 -4.51
C ASN A 9 -65.82 -26.86 -5.25
N GLU A 10 -65.53 -25.58 -5.01
CA GLU A 10 -64.37 -25.06 -4.25
C GLU A 10 -63.08 -25.89 -4.23
N ASN A 11 -61.99 -25.33 -4.75
CA ASN A 11 -61.00 -24.68 -3.90
C ASN A 11 -60.00 -23.82 -4.68
N LEU A 12 -59.68 -22.65 -4.11
CA LEU A 12 -58.60 -21.75 -4.50
C LEU A 12 -57.24 -22.36 -4.16
N GLY A 13 -56.21 -22.04 -4.96
CA GLY A 13 -54.82 -22.34 -4.66
C GLY A 13 -53.88 -21.61 -5.62
N GLU A 14 -53.30 -20.52 -5.14
CA GLU A 14 -52.11 -19.88 -5.70
C GLU A 14 -50.96 -20.90 -5.78
N GLU A 15 -50.23 -20.96 -6.90
CA GLU A 15 -48.85 -21.45 -6.88
C GLU A 15 -47.94 -20.56 -7.74
N ASP A 16 -47.04 -19.92 -7.00
CA ASP A 16 -45.82 -19.24 -7.42
C ASP A 16 -44.77 -20.23 -7.98
N LYS A 17 -44.04 -19.74 -8.99
CA LYS A 17 -42.60 -19.92 -9.28
C LYS A 17 -41.96 -21.31 -9.17
N LYS A 18 -41.27 -21.70 -10.26
CA LYS A 18 -39.88 -22.23 -10.23
C LYS A 18 -39.24 -22.20 -11.64
N ASN A 19 -38.59 -21.09 -11.97
CA ASN A 19 -37.54 -21.07 -12.98
C ASN A 19 -36.21 -21.28 -12.23
N ASN A 20 -35.58 -22.42 -12.50
CA ASN A 20 -34.28 -22.81 -11.98
C ASN A 20 -33.18 -21.97 -12.63
N SER A 21 -32.64 -21.00 -11.90
CA SER A 21 -31.30 -20.46 -12.13
C SER A 21 -30.34 -21.12 -11.13
N PRO A 22 -29.10 -21.48 -11.51
CA PRO A 22 -28.14 -22.05 -10.58
C PRO A 22 -27.79 -21.01 -9.50
N SER A 23 -27.94 -21.38 -8.22
CA SER A 23 -27.56 -20.53 -7.10
C SER A 23 -26.03 -20.39 -7.04
N LEU A 24 -25.53 -19.18 -7.28
CA LEU A 24 -24.20 -18.74 -6.87
C LEU A 24 -24.24 -18.42 -5.37
N THR A 25 -24.29 -19.44 -4.53
CA THR A 25 -24.13 -19.30 -3.07
C THR A 25 -23.37 -20.49 -2.51
N GLU A 26 -22.08 -20.55 -2.78
CA GLU A 26 -21.11 -21.21 -1.91
C GLU A 26 -19.90 -20.26 -1.79
N GLY A 27 -20.13 -19.13 -1.13
CA GLY A 27 -19.04 -18.38 -0.52
C GLY A 27 -18.61 -19.16 0.71
N THR A 28 -17.51 -19.89 0.63
CA THR A 28 -16.93 -20.53 1.80
C THR A 28 -16.44 -19.45 2.76
N ASP A 29 -17.10 -19.33 3.92
CA ASP A 29 -16.67 -18.56 5.09
C ASP A 29 -15.42 -19.20 5.71
N LEU A 30 -14.34 -19.29 4.92
CA LEU A 30 -13.05 -19.73 5.44
C LEU A 30 -12.45 -18.57 6.26
N PRO A 31 -11.99 -18.84 7.50
CA PRO A 31 -11.27 -17.88 8.32
C PRO A 31 -10.06 -17.30 7.56
N ILE A 32 -9.70 -16.04 7.84
CA ILE A 32 -8.55 -15.33 7.20
C ILE A 32 -7.25 -16.17 7.22
N HIS A 33 -7.11 -17.08 8.18
CA HIS A 33 -5.89 -17.87 8.42
C HIS A 33 -5.74 -19.14 7.57
N GLU A 34 -6.78 -19.64 6.88
CA GLU A 34 -6.73 -20.91 6.13
C GLU A 34 -6.28 -20.74 4.65
N PHE A 35 -5.96 -19.53 4.21
CA PHE A 35 -5.72 -19.18 2.80
C PHE A 35 -4.31 -19.47 2.23
N ILE A 36 -3.46 -20.19 2.97
CA ILE A 36 -2.01 -20.26 2.70
C ILE A 36 -1.67 -20.89 1.35
N ASN A 37 -2.33 -22.02 1.01
CA ASN A 37 -1.91 -22.85 -0.13
C ASN A 37 -2.30 -22.25 -1.50
N GLU A 38 -3.19 -21.26 -1.53
CA GLU A 38 -3.70 -20.70 -2.79
C GLU A 38 -3.02 -19.37 -3.19
N LEU A 39 -2.08 -18.88 -2.39
CA LEU A 39 -1.28 -17.68 -2.68
C LEU A 39 0.20 -18.00 -2.93
N GLU A 40 0.55 -19.28 -3.11
CA GLU A 40 1.95 -19.72 -3.22
C GLU A 40 2.61 -19.36 -4.56
N GLU A 41 1.84 -19.30 -5.65
CA GLU A 41 2.35 -19.05 -7.01
C GLU A 41 2.21 -17.59 -7.47
N LEU A 42 2.74 -16.65 -6.69
CA LEU A 42 2.90 -15.22 -7.04
C LEU A 42 4.30 -14.79 -6.59
N PRO A 43 4.94 -13.71 -7.11
CA PRO A 43 4.66 -12.88 -8.29
C PRO A 43 5.53 -13.25 -9.53
N ASP A 44 5.39 -12.49 -10.63
CA ASP A 44 6.20 -12.69 -11.86
C ASP A 44 7.72 -12.62 -11.55
N PRO A 45 8.52 -13.61 -11.99
CA PRO A 45 9.96 -13.63 -11.73
C PRO A 45 10.72 -12.39 -12.23
N LYS A 46 10.33 -11.81 -13.37
CA LYS A 46 10.97 -10.59 -13.90
C LYS A 46 10.74 -9.39 -13.01
N LEU A 47 9.54 -9.27 -12.42
CA LEU A 47 9.22 -8.22 -11.45
C LEU A 47 10.02 -8.41 -10.16
N THR A 48 10.11 -9.64 -9.67
CA THR A 48 10.94 -9.97 -8.51
C THR A 48 12.41 -9.64 -8.74
N GLU A 49 12.96 -10.02 -9.89
CA GLU A 49 14.34 -9.70 -10.27
C GLU A 49 14.56 -8.19 -10.41
N ALA A 50 13.54 -7.45 -10.87
CA ALA A 50 13.59 -5.99 -10.94
C ALA A 50 13.69 -5.33 -9.55
N LEU A 51 13.21 -5.98 -8.49
CA LEU A 51 13.30 -5.43 -7.13
C LEU A 51 14.74 -5.31 -6.62
N HIS A 52 15.67 -6.16 -7.08
CA HIS A 52 17.05 -6.19 -6.58
C HIS A 52 17.90 -4.98 -6.99
N GLY A 53 17.56 -4.31 -8.10
CA GLY A 53 18.31 -3.14 -8.54
C GLY A 53 19.74 -3.44 -9.02
N LYS A 54 20.42 -2.39 -9.45
CA LYS A 54 21.89 -2.30 -9.39
C LYS A 54 22.28 -1.01 -8.70
N TYR A 55 23.40 -1.07 -7.99
CA TYR A 55 23.88 0.01 -7.15
C TYR A 55 25.17 0.61 -7.69
N SER A 56 25.36 1.91 -7.50
CA SER A 56 26.62 2.59 -7.78
C SER A 56 27.71 2.17 -6.79
N GLU A 57 28.95 2.58 -7.07
CA GLU A 57 29.99 2.62 -6.05
C GLU A 57 29.61 3.59 -4.91
N PRO A 58 30.02 3.30 -3.66
CA PRO A 58 29.79 4.18 -2.52
C PRO A 58 30.36 5.57 -2.76
N THR A 59 29.52 6.57 -2.56
CA THR A 59 29.77 7.96 -2.91
C THR A 59 29.34 8.87 -1.77
N HIS A 60 30.08 9.95 -1.53
CA HIS A 60 29.62 11.02 -0.63
C HIS A 60 28.48 11.80 -1.26
N LEU A 61 27.33 11.79 -0.58
CA LEU A 61 26.11 12.47 -0.96
C LEU A 61 25.71 13.44 0.15
N THR A 62 25.23 14.62 -0.26
CA THR A 62 24.57 15.57 0.64
C THR A 62 23.09 15.19 0.73
N ARG A 63 22.59 15.05 1.96
CA ARG A 63 21.17 14.95 2.28
C ARG A 63 20.72 16.21 3.02
N MET A 64 19.49 16.64 2.74
CA MET A 64 18.83 17.72 3.46
C MET A 64 17.73 17.12 4.35
N ASP A 65 17.88 17.20 5.67
CA ASP A 65 16.85 16.79 6.64
C ASP A 65 16.45 18.00 7.48
N ASN A 66 15.19 18.43 7.42
CA ASN A 66 14.65 19.54 8.23
C ASN A 66 15.46 20.85 8.16
N GLY A 67 16.16 21.09 7.05
CA GLY A 67 17.04 22.26 6.85
C GLY A 67 18.50 22.03 7.22
N GLU A 68 18.85 20.90 7.83
CA GLU A 68 20.22 20.51 8.14
C GLU A 68 20.84 19.72 6.98
N LYS A 69 22.11 20.01 6.70
CA LYS A 69 22.92 19.27 5.71
C LYS A 69 23.67 18.14 6.40
N THR A 70 23.38 16.90 6.02
CA THR A 70 24.19 15.75 6.40
C THR A 70 24.97 15.23 5.19
N ASN A 71 26.24 14.87 5.41
CA ASN A 71 27.06 14.21 4.40
C ASN A 71 27.15 12.73 4.75
N GLU A 72 26.71 11.88 3.82
CA GLU A 72 26.62 10.44 4.02
C GLU A 72 27.32 9.73 2.86
N LYS A 73 28.04 8.64 3.15
CA LYS A 73 28.65 7.80 2.11
C LYS A 73 27.67 6.68 1.76
N ARG A 74 27.11 6.69 0.55
CA ARG A 74 26.05 5.76 0.12
C ARG A 74 26.17 5.34 -1.34
N ARG A 75 25.54 4.22 -1.66
CA ARG A 75 25.30 3.73 -3.02
C ARG A 75 23.94 4.23 -3.49
N LEU A 76 23.86 4.66 -4.75
CA LEU A 76 22.60 5.04 -5.39
C LEU A 76 22.10 3.90 -6.26
N VAL A 77 20.78 3.73 -6.38
CA VAL A 77 20.20 2.82 -7.38
C VAL A 77 20.40 3.43 -8.76
N ILE A 78 21.02 2.68 -9.67
CA ILE A 78 21.35 3.13 -11.03
C ILE A 78 20.59 2.38 -12.13
N GLU A 79 20.08 1.18 -11.84
CA GLU A 79 19.24 0.38 -12.74
C GLU A 79 18.18 -0.37 -11.94
N LYS A 80 17.03 -0.66 -12.56
CA LYS A 80 15.88 -1.37 -11.95
C LYS A 80 15.41 -0.70 -10.64
N ALA A 81 14.61 -1.37 -9.81
CA ALA A 81 13.98 -0.72 -8.66
C ALA A 81 14.90 -0.56 -7.44
N GLY A 82 15.75 -1.55 -7.17
CA GLY A 82 16.65 -1.58 -6.02
C GLY A 82 15.94 -1.54 -4.68
N ILE A 83 14.68 -1.93 -4.62
CA ILE A 83 13.87 -1.92 -3.39
C ILE A 83 14.30 -3.05 -2.47
N LEU A 84 14.66 -4.23 -3.01
CA LEU A 84 15.14 -5.37 -2.25
C LEU A 84 16.61 -5.18 -1.86
N ALA A 85 17.03 -5.78 -0.74
CA ALA A 85 18.40 -5.93 -0.23
C ALA A 85 19.50 -4.97 -0.77
N SER A 86 19.96 -4.03 0.06
CA SER A 86 21.32 -3.47 -0.07
C SER A 86 22.25 -4.27 0.83
N ASP A 87 23.49 -4.51 0.42
CA ASP A 87 24.55 -5.12 1.24
C ASP A 87 25.08 -4.15 2.33
N ASN A 88 24.62 -2.90 2.32
CA ASN A 88 24.92 -1.91 3.34
C ASN A 88 23.83 -1.86 4.42
N LEU A 89 24.20 -2.10 5.68
CA LEU A 89 23.27 -2.10 6.82
C LEU A 89 22.43 -0.82 6.94
N GLN A 90 23.05 0.36 6.78
CA GLN A 90 22.35 1.64 6.98
C GLN A 90 21.31 1.90 5.89
N GLU A 91 21.62 1.58 4.64
CA GLU A 91 20.68 1.65 3.53
C GLU A 91 19.56 0.63 3.67
N ASN A 92 19.93 -0.61 3.96
CA ASN A 92 19.00 -1.72 4.11
C ASN A 92 17.96 -1.41 5.21
N ARG A 93 18.40 -0.94 6.39
CA ARG A 93 17.53 -0.42 7.45
C ARG A 93 16.59 0.69 6.99
N GLN A 94 17.14 1.71 6.30
CA GLN A 94 16.36 2.88 5.88
C GLN A 94 15.23 2.50 4.92
N TRP A 95 15.47 1.50 4.06
CA TRP A 95 14.50 1.05 3.08
C TRP A 95 13.65 -0.15 3.55
N GLY A 96 14.00 -0.80 4.66
CA GLY A 96 13.27 -1.95 5.20
C GLY A 96 11.79 -1.66 5.50
N GLY A 97 11.47 -0.43 5.91
CA GLY A 97 10.07 0.00 6.06
C GLY A 97 9.28 0.01 4.74
N LEU A 98 9.94 0.41 3.63
CA LEU A 98 9.31 0.42 2.30
C LEU A 98 9.05 -1.00 1.80
N ILE A 99 10.00 -1.92 2.00
CA ILE A 99 9.83 -3.33 1.63
C ILE A 99 8.73 -3.96 2.46
N HIS A 100 8.75 -3.75 3.77
CA HIS A 100 7.72 -4.29 4.65
C HIS A 100 6.32 -3.86 4.24
N HIS A 101 6.17 -2.56 3.95
CA HIS A 101 4.94 -1.99 3.45
C HIS A 101 4.53 -2.61 2.11
N LEU A 102 5.44 -2.66 1.12
CA LEU A 102 5.17 -3.24 -0.19
C LEU A 102 4.68 -4.68 -0.11
N MET A 103 5.40 -5.52 0.63
CA MET A 103 5.08 -6.93 0.83
C MET A 103 3.71 -7.10 1.51
N LEU A 104 3.42 -6.31 2.54
CA LEU A 104 2.14 -6.33 3.24
C LEU A 104 0.98 -5.89 2.32
N VAL A 105 1.18 -4.88 1.48
CA VAL A 105 0.21 -4.43 0.48
C VAL A 105 -0.07 -5.54 -0.52
N CYS A 106 0.96 -6.19 -1.08
CA CYS A 106 0.79 -7.32 -1.99
C CYS A 106 -0.03 -8.44 -1.36
N ARG A 107 0.27 -8.83 -0.12
CA ARG A 107 -0.45 -9.88 0.61
C ARG A 107 -1.93 -9.54 0.82
N VAL A 108 -2.22 -8.34 1.31
CA VAL A 108 -3.58 -7.88 1.56
C VAL A 108 -4.36 -7.78 0.25
N ALA A 109 -3.74 -7.26 -0.81
CA ALA A 109 -4.37 -7.12 -2.11
C ALA A 109 -4.68 -8.47 -2.76
N ALA A 110 -3.76 -9.44 -2.67
CA ALA A 110 -3.98 -10.79 -3.17
C ALA A 110 -5.15 -11.48 -2.46
N PHE A 111 -5.26 -11.30 -1.14
CA PHE A 111 -6.40 -11.78 -0.36
C PHE A 111 -7.72 -11.17 -0.83
N TYR A 112 -7.78 -9.84 -1.01
CA TYR A 112 -8.96 -9.18 -1.54
C TYR A 112 -9.32 -9.65 -2.94
N ALA A 113 -8.33 -9.70 -3.84
CA ALA A 113 -8.50 -10.14 -5.22
C ALA A 113 -9.18 -11.50 -5.27
N LYS A 114 -8.64 -12.46 -4.51
CA LYS A 114 -9.20 -13.80 -4.42
C LYS A 114 -10.64 -13.79 -3.91
N LYS A 115 -10.90 -13.11 -2.79
CA LYS A 115 -12.26 -13.02 -2.22
C LYS A 115 -13.25 -12.41 -3.19
N ILE A 116 -12.82 -11.48 -4.04
CA ILE A 116 -13.70 -10.81 -5.01
C ILE A 116 -13.75 -11.46 -6.41
N GLY A 117 -12.99 -12.54 -6.65
CA GLY A 117 -12.95 -13.25 -7.93
C GLY A 117 -12.10 -12.55 -9.01
N VAL A 118 -11.05 -11.84 -8.59
CA VAL A 118 -10.04 -11.22 -9.43
C VAL A 118 -8.73 -12.01 -9.31
N ASP A 119 -7.97 -12.09 -10.41
CA ASP A 119 -6.66 -12.76 -10.42
C ASP A 119 -5.68 -12.11 -9.41
N PRO A 120 -5.30 -12.83 -8.33
CA PRO A 120 -4.35 -12.32 -7.35
C PRO A 120 -2.96 -12.02 -7.95
N SER A 121 -2.55 -12.76 -8.98
CA SER A 121 -1.24 -12.60 -9.62
C SER A 121 -1.15 -11.26 -10.32
N LEU A 122 -2.17 -10.94 -11.12
CA LEU A 122 -2.29 -9.64 -11.76
C LEU A 122 -2.24 -8.50 -10.73
N VAL A 123 -2.96 -8.61 -9.62
CA VAL A 123 -3.00 -7.59 -8.55
C VAL A 123 -1.64 -7.39 -7.89
N VAL A 124 -0.97 -8.47 -7.49
CA VAL A 124 0.37 -8.39 -6.90
C VAL A 124 1.35 -7.79 -7.90
N ASN A 125 1.30 -8.24 -9.14
CA ASN A 125 2.18 -7.74 -10.19
C ASN A 125 1.98 -6.24 -10.41
N ILE A 126 0.73 -5.73 -10.49
CA ILE A 126 0.40 -4.29 -10.57
C ILE A 126 0.99 -3.50 -9.39
N ILE A 127 1.01 -4.07 -8.19
CA ILE A 127 1.57 -3.38 -7.02
C ILE A 127 3.09 -3.28 -7.13
N LEU A 128 3.78 -4.40 -7.37
CA LEU A 128 5.25 -4.43 -7.48
C LEU A 128 5.74 -3.46 -8.55
N ALA A 129 5.13 -3.58 -9.73
CA ALA A 129 5.15 -2.69 -10.87
C ALA A 129 5.09 -1.20 -10.48
N ASN A 130 4.04 -0.77 -9.77
CA ASN A 130 3.89 0.63 -9.36
C ASN A 130 4.94 1.10 -8.36
N PHE A 131 5.51 0.18 -7.57
CA PHE A 131 6.54 0.51 -6.60
C PHE A 131 7.94 0.57 -7.21
N LEU A 132 8.20 0.02 -8.41
CA LEU A 132 9.54 -0.06 -9.00
C LEU A 132 10.28 1.30 -9.05
N GLY A 133 9.58 2.39 -9.39
CA GLY A 133 10.18 3.72 -9.47
C GLY A 133 10.40 4.43 -8.13
N LYS A 134 9.83 3.91 -7.04
CA LYS A 134 9.65 4.64 -5.78
C LYS A 134 10.96 4.93 -5.06
N ARG A 135 11.89 3.96 -5.02
CA ARG A 135 13.20 4.16 -4.38
C ARG A 135 14.05 5.15 -5.19
N GLN A 136 14.20 4.93 -6.51
CA GLN A 136 14.94 5.84 -7.38
C GLN A 136 14.42 7.28 -7.30
N TRP A 137 13.10 7.46 -7.35
CA TRP A 137 12.49 8.78 -7.19
C TRP A 137 12.77 9.41 -5.83
N ARG A 138 12.59 8.67 -4.73
CA ARG A 138 12.89 9.18 -3.38
C ARG A 138 14.35 9.54 -3.22
N GLU A 139 15.27 8.72 -3.72
CA GLU A 139 16.71 9.02 -3.73
C GLU A 139 17.01 10.30 -4.53
N SER A 140 16.33 10.54 -5.65
CA SER A 140 16.50 11.78 -6.44
C SER A 140 16.08 13.06 -5.73
N ILE A 141 15.09 12.96 -4.83
CA ILE A 141 14.69 14.09 -3.98
C ILE A 141 15.67 14.23 -2.81
N GLN A 142 15.97 13.11 -2.15
CA GLN A 142 16.75 13.08 -0.91
C GLN A 142 18.23 13.46 -1.13
N TYR A 143 18.80 13.05 -2.27
CA TYR A 143 20.21 13.23 -2.63
C TYR A 143 20.34 14.04 -3.93
N LYS A 144 19.52 15.09 -4.08
CA LYS A 144 19.38 15.87 -5.32
C LYS A 144 20.72 16.30 -5.95
N GLU A 145 21.65 16.84 -5.16
CA GLU A 145 22.98 17.25 -5.65
C GLU A 145 23.80 16.05 -6.15
N GLY A 146 23.73 14.91 -5.46
CA GLY A 146 24.43 13.70 -5.85
C GLY A 146 23.90 13.10 -7.15
N ILE A 147 22.57 13.07 -7.32
CA ILE A 147 21.90 12.55 -8.52
C ILE A 147 22.16 13.47 -9.72
N LEU A 148 21.99 14.79 -9.55
CA LEU A 148 22.16 15.77 -10.63
C LEU A 148 23.57 15.77 -11.22
N ASN A 149 24.58 15.52 -10.40
CA ASN A 149 25.99 15.58 -10.80
C ASN A 149 26.57 14.24 -11.29
N LYS A 150 25.89 13.11 -11.02
CA LYS A 150 26.48 11.78 -11.23
C LYS A 150 25.70 10.86 -12.16
N LEU A 151 24.40 11.09 -12.35
CA LEU A 151 23.61 10.33 -13.33
C LEU A 151 23.49 11.12 -14.64
N PRO A 152 23.58 10.45 -15.80
CA PRO A 152 23.21 11.03 -17.09
C PRO A 152 21.77 11.56 -17.07
N ASP A 153 21.48 12.64 -17.81
CA ASP A 153 20.15 13.29 -17.80
C ASP A 153 19.02 12.33 -18.17
N GLU A 154 19.27 11.42 -19.11
CA GLU A 154 18.33 10.39 -19.54
C GLU A 154 18.04 9.32 -18.47
N LYS A 155 18.90 9.20 -17.45
CA LYS A 155 18.72 8.30 -16.30
C LYS A 155 18.21 9.00 -15.05
N LYS A 156 17.96 10.31 -15.10
CA LYS A 156 17.45 11.07 -13.95
C LYS A 156 15.95 10.83 -13.77
N PRO A 157 15.50 10.44 -12.56
CA PRO A 157 14.08 10.31 -12.26
C PRO A 157 13.36 11.64 -12.44
N LYS A 158 12.29 11.66 -13.24
CA LYS A 158 11.46 12.86 -13.45
C LYS A 158 10.37 12.99 -12.38
N ASN A 159 9.64 11.90 -12.16
CA ASN A 159 8.73 11.70 -11.03
C ASN A 159 8.55 10.18 -10.81
N GLU A 160 7.90 9.80 -9.71
CA GLU A 160 7.68 8.38 -9.35
C GLU A 160 7.05 7.56 -10.48
N LEU A 161 6.01 8.10 -11.13
CA LEU A 161 5.26 7.39 -12.18
C LEU A 161 6.06 7.24 -13.46
N GLU A 162 6.66 8.33 -13.94
CA GLU A 162 7.47 8.29 -15.15
C GLU A 162 8.68 7.37 -14.99
N THR A 163 9.27 7.36 -13.80
CA THR A 163 10.37 6.43 -13.47
C THR A 163 9.86 5.00 -13.48
N ALA A 164 8.70 4.72 -12.89
CA ALA A 164 8.08 3.41 -12.95
C ALA A 164 7.82 3.00 -14.41
N ILE A 165 7.15 3.84 -15.23
CA ILE A 165 6.87 3.63 -16.67
C ILE A 165 8.14 3.29 -17.45
N GLN A 166 9.21 4.05 -17.25
CA GLN A 166 10.50 3.77 -17.90
C GLN A 166 11.06 2.41 -17.49
N LEU A 167 10.95 2.03 -16.22
CA LEU A 167 11.38 0.71 -15.75
C LEU A 167 10.51 -0.41 -16.34
N PHE A 168 9.19 -0.20 -16.53
CA PHE A 168 8.31 -1.17 -17.19
C PHE A 168 8.72 -1.45 -18.62
N ASP A 169 8.98 -0.40 -19.40
CA ASP A 169 9.31 -0.54 -20.82
C ASP A 169 10.57 -1.39 -21.03
N ASN A 170 11.47 -1.41 -20.05
CA ASN A 170 12.68 -2.22 -20.07
C ASN A 170 12.48 -3.68 -19.62
N LEU A 171 11.36 -4.03 -18.97
CA LEU A 171 11.11 -5.37 -18.41
C LEU A 171 10.29 -6.27 -19.33
N GLU A 172 9.76 -5.74 -20.44
CA GLU A 172 8.89 -6.48 -21.38
C GLU A 172 7.73 -7.21 -20.66
N LEU A 173 7.04 -6.49 -19.78
CA LEU A 173 5.91 -7.02 -19.01
C LEU A 173 4.63 -7.06 -19.85
N PRO A 174 3.66 -7.92 -19.48
CA PRO A 174 2.33 -7.94 -20.11
C PRO A 174 1.69 -6.54 -20.23
N GLU A 175 1.14 -6.23 -21.40
CA GLU A 175 0.60 -4.89 -21.72
C GLU A 175 -0.54 -4.47 -20.77
N ASN A 176 -1.31 -5.42 -20.26
CA ASN A 176 -2.36 -5.15 -19.27
C ASN A 176 -1.79 -4.58 -17.96
N ILE A 177 -0.66 -5.08 -17.47
CA ILE A 177 0.01 -4.53 -16.27
C ILE A 177 0.43 -3.09 -16.54
N LYS A 178 1.06 -2.82 -17.69
CA LYS A 178 1.50 -1.49 -18.09
C LYS A 178 0.35 -0.48 -18.16
N LYS A 179 -0.74 -0.85 -18.85
CA LYS A 179 -1.95 -0.02 -18.99
C LYS A 179 -2.59 0.26 -17.62
N ILE A 180 -2.67 -0.74 -16.76
CA ILE A 180 -3.26 -0.59 -15.42
C ILE A 180 -2.37 0.27 -14.50
N SER A 181 -1.05 0.12 -14.55
CA SER A 181 -0.12 0.95 -13.78
C SER A 181 -0.13 2.41 -14.22
N GLN A 182 -0.32 2.70 -15.51
CA GLN A 182 -0.53 4.08 -15.99
C GLN A 182 -1.83 4.69 -15.43
N ASN A 183 -2.86 3.87 -15.21
CA ASN A 183 -4.14 4.30 -14.63
C ASN A 183 -4.08 4.47 -13.10
N TRP A 184 -3.05 3.98 -12.41
CA TRP A 184 -2.92 4.04 -10.94
C TRP A 184 -2.96 5.47 -10.38
N GLN A 185 -2.30 6.41 -11.04
CA GLN A 185 -2.33 7.83 -10.66
C GLN A 185 -3.45 8.61 -11.37
N GLY A 186 -4.19 7.90 -12.21
CA GLY A 186 -4.84 8.40 -13.39
C GLY A 186 -6.24 7.85 -13.56
N LEU A 187 -7.00 7.63 -12.48
CA LEU A 187 -8.36 7.01 -12.45
C LEU A 187 -9.40 7.73 -13.34
N LYS A 188 -9.20 7.75 -14.65
CA LYS A 188 -10.20 8.09 -15.66
C LYS A 188 -11.08 6.86 -15.83
N ASP A 189 -12.22 6.90 -15.15
CA ASP A 189 -13.42 6.11 -15.43
C ASP A 189 -13.19 4.62 -15.66
N CYS A 190 -12.44 4.01 -14.74
CA CYS A 190 -12.00 2.63 -14.83
C CYS A 190 -13.03 1.63 -14.25
N ARG A 191 -14.34 1.86 -14.23
CA ARG A 191 -15.25 1.03 -13.39
C ARG A 191 -15.77 -0.26 -14.02
N ASP A 192 -15.84 -0.32 -15.35
CA ASP A 192 -16.65 -1.35 -16.03
C ASP A 192 -15.82 -2.52 -16.62
N ASP A 193 -14.51 -2.55 -16.40
CA ASP A 193 -13.62 -3.62 -16.89
C ASP A 193 -13.11 -4.49 -15.73
N LYS A 194 -13.08 -5.82 -15.92
CA LYS A 194 -12.49 -6.77 -14.96
C LYS A 194 -11.01 -6.44 -14.69
N GLU A 195 -10.29 -5.93 -15.68
CA GLU A 195 -8.90 -5.45 -15.52
C GLU A 195 -8.80 -4.32 -14.48
N ASN A 196 -9.83 -3.49 -14.36
CA ASN A 196 -9.83 -2.39 -13.40
C ASN A 196 -10.23 -2.82 -11.99
N LYS A 197 -10.91 -3.96 -11.82
CA LYS A 197 -11.12 -4.53 -10.47
C LYS A 197 -9.79 -4.92 -9.82
N ALA A 198 -8.81 -5.38 -10.61
CA ALA A 198 -7.46 -5.63 -10.11
C ALA A 198 -6.77 -4.35 -9.61
N LEU A 199 -6.91 -3.26 -10.36
CA LEU A 199 -6.44 -1.94 -9.91
C LEU A 199 -7.12 -1.51 -8.61
N TYR A 200 -8.42 -1.75 -8.48
CA TYR A 200 -9.17 -1.42 -7.27
C TYR A 200 -8.71 -2.20 -6.05
N CYS A 201 -8.53 -3.54 -6.16
CA CYS A 201 -7.93 -4.33 -5.08
C CYS A 201 -6.58 -3.76 -4.64
N ALA A 202 -5.74 -3.41 -5.61
CA ALA A 202 -4.39 -2.97 -5.35
C ALA A 202 -4.34 -1.59 -4.67
N VAL A 203 -5.10 -0.61 -5.18
CA VAL A 203 -5.17 0.72 -4.57
C VAL A 203 -5.85 0.65 -3.20
N TYR A 204 -6.94 -0.11 -3.07
CA TYR A 204 -7.65 -0.29 -1.81
C TYR A 204 -6.74 -0.91 -0.74
N ALA A 205 -6.02 -1.99 -1.06
CA ALA A 205 -5.05 -2.59 -0.15
C ALA A 205 -3.94 -1.60 0.26
N THR A 206 -3.42 -0.82 -0.68
CA THR A 206 -2.44 0.24 -0.39
C THR A 206 -3.00 1.27 0.58
N ILE A 207 -4.27 1.64 0.41
CA ILE A 207 -4.96 2.54 1.33
C ILE A 207 -5.06 1.92 2.71
N ARG A 208 -5.64 0.71 2.84
CA ARG A 208 -5.88 0.04 4.12
C ARG A 208 -4.58 -0.25 4.88
N VAL A 209 -3.52 -0.70 4.20
CA VAL A 209 -2.24 -0.99 4.88
C VAL A 209 -1.62 0.28 5.47
N GLU A 210 -1.72 1.44 4.81
CA GLU A 210 -1.25 2.70 5.38
C GLU A 210 -2.14 3.22 6.52
N GLN A 211 -3.37 2.71 6.67
CA GLN A 211 -4.25 3.08 7.78
C GLN A 211 -3.75 2.59 9.14
N SER A 212 -2.83 1.63 9.15
CA SER A 212 -2.12 1.22 10.37
C SER A 212 -1.29 2.36 10.98
N ILE A 213 -0.93 3.37 10.19
CA ILE A 213 -0.12 4.51 10.59
C ILE A 213 -0.97 5.78 10.73
N LEU A 214 -1.87 6.01 9.76
CA LEU A 214 -2.71 7.21 9.70
C LEU A 214 -4.13 6.86 9.26
N LYS A 215 -5.15 7.28 10.00
CA LYS A 215 -6.56 7.11 9.59
C LYS A 215 -6.76 7.66 8.17
N PRO A 216 -7.69 7.11 7.37
CA PRO A 216 -7.82 7.49 5.96
C PRO A 216 -8.00 9.00 5.73
N HIS A 217 -8.77 9.68 6.59
CA HIS A 217 -8.92 11.13 6.52
C HIS A 217 -7.63 11.90 6.77
N GLN A 218 -6.78 11.45 7.71
CA GLN A 218 -5.50 12.08 8.01
C GLN A 218 -4.55 11.96 6.83
N ARG A 219 -4.49 10.78 6.20
CA ARG A 219 -3.66 10.55 5.02
C ARG A 219 -4.09 11.44 3.86
N LEU A 220 -5.37 11.45 3.54
CA LEU A 220 -5.93 12.28 2.47
C LEU A 220 -5.66 13.76 2.73
N ALA A 221 -5.87 14.21 3.97
CA ALA A 221 -5.56 15.56 4.39
C ALA A 221 -4.08 15.90 4.21
N ILE A 222 -3.15 15.05 4.65
CA ILE A 222 -1.71 15.30 4.55
C ILE A 222 -1.27 15.33 3.08
N GLN A 223 -1.77 14.42 2.24
CA GLN A 223 -1.49 14.45 0.80
C GLN A 223 -2.02 15.74 0.17
N PHE A 224 -3.26 16.11 0.47
CA PHE A 224 -3.86 17.36 0.01
C PHE A 224 -3.02 18.56 0.44
N TYR A 225 -2.67 18.60 1.72
CA TYR A 225 -1.94 19.69 2.35
C TYR A 225 -0.56 19.89 1.73
N ASN A 226 0.19 18.80 1.58
CA ASN A 226 1.54 18.86 1.04
C ASN A 226 1.56 19.24 -0.44
N ARG A 227 0.55 18.84 -1.21
CA ARG A 227 0.55 19.01 -2.66
C ARG A 227 -0.11 20.31 -3.11
N PHE A 228 -1.23 20.67 -2.50
CA PHE A 228 -2.10 21.73 -3.01
C PHE A 228 -2.11 23.00 -2.17
N VAL A 229 -1.93 22.92 -0.84
CA VAL A 229 -1.92 24.12 0.01
C VAL A 229 -0.73 25.01 -0.36
N ASN A 230 -1.00 26.31 -0.46
CA ASN A 230 0.00 27.29 -0.83
C ASN A 230 1.13 27.32 0.20
N PRO A 231 2.41 27.49 -0.22
CA PRO A 231 3.54 27.48 0.70
C PRO A 231 3.40 28.45 1.89
N THR A 232 2.75 29.60 1.69
CA THR A 232 2.51 30.61 2.74
C THR A 232 1.58 30.13 3.84
N ASP A 233 0.71 29.16 3.54
CA ASP A 233 -0.28 28.62 4.47
C ASP A 233 0.19 27.28 5.09
N LYS A 234 1.43 26.84 4.78
CA LYS A 234 2.02 25.60 5.31
C LYS A 234 2.58 25.77 6.72
N THR A 235 1.72 25.65 7.72
CA THR A 235 2.04 25.64 9.16
C THR A 235 1.51 24.37 9.83
N PRO A 236 2.14 23.88 10.92
CA PRO A 236 1.62 22.72 11.66
C PRO A 236 0.16 22.89 12.11
N GLU A 237 -0.21 24.09 12.57
CA GLU A 237 -1.58 24.43 12.98
C GLU A 237 -2.57 24.30 11.81
N ASN A 238 -2.22 24.82 10.62
CA ASN A 238 -3.09 24.70 9.45
C ASN A 238 -3.19 23.25 8.96
N GLN A 239 -2.13 22.45 9.12
CA GLN A 239 -2.17 21.03 8.79
C GLN A 239 -3.19 20.29 9.67
N GLU A 240 -3.20 20.55 10.99
CA GLU A 240 -4.18 19.97 11.92
C GLU A 240 -5.61 20.38 11.58
N LYS A 241 -5.84 21.67 11.28
CA LYS A 241 -7.16 22.17 10.84
C LYS A 241 -7.64 21.49 9.56
N VAL A 242 -6.73 21.28 8.59
CA VAL A 242 -7.06 20.56 7.35
C VAL A 242 -7.37 19.10 7.63
N ILE A 243 -6.63 18.43 8.53
CA ILE A 243 -6.93 17.05 8.95
C ILE A 243 -8.35 16.94 9.52
N GLU A 244 -8.74 17.88 10.39
CA GLU A 244 -10.07 17.90 10.98
C GLU A 244 -11.17 18.18 9.93
N ALA A 245 -10.96 19.15 9.05
CA ALA A 245 -11.89 19.42 7.95
C ALA A 245 -12.09 18.18 7.07
N PHE A 246 -11.03 17.43 6.77
CA PHE A 246 -11.13 16.18 6.02
C PHE A 246 -11.95 15.11 6.73
N ARG A 247 -11.87 15.02 8.06
CA ARG A 247 -12.71 14.11 8.85
C ARG A 247 -14.19 14.43 8.66
N GLU A 248 -14.57 15.72 8.77
CA GLU A 248 -15.95 16.18 8.56
C GLU A 248 -16.44 15.92 7.14
N ILE A 249 -15.63 16.28 6.14
CA ILE A 249 -15.94 16.09 4.72
C ILE A 249 -16.20 14.62 4.41
N ILE A 250 -15.34 13.72 4.91
CA ILE A 250 -15.46 12.29 4.67
C ILE A 250 -16.71 11.72 5.34
N ASN A 251 -16.99 12.09 6.59
CA ASN A 251 -18.20 11.66 7.29
C ASN A 251 -19.46 12.13 6.56
N GLN A 252 -19.46 13.36 6.05
CA GLN A 252 -20.60 13.88 5.30
C GLN A 252 -20.80 13.13 3.97
N LEU A 253 -19.72 12.91 3.21
CA LEU A 253 -19.78 12.16 1.96
C LEU A 253 -20.18 10.71 2.17
N GLN A 254 -19.81 10.08 3.29
CA GLN A 254 -20.25 8.74 3.67
C GLN A 254 -21.76 8.66 3.90
N ASN A 255 -22.32 9.62 4.63
CA ASN A 255 -23.75 9.66 4.95
C ASN A 255 -24.61 9.97 3.72
N GLU A 256 -24.10 10.77 2.79
CA GLU A 256 -24.79 11.19 1.57
C GLU A 256 -24.50 10.27 0.37
N TYR A 257 -23.76 9.17 0.55
CA TYR A 257 -23.34 8.32 -0.56
C TYR A 257 -24.52 7.57 -1.19
N THR A 258 -24.86 7.95 -2.43
CA THR A 258 -25.97 7.36 -3.21
C THR A 258 -25.54 6.27 -4.19
N GLY A 259 -24.24 5.98 -4.31
CA GLY A 259 -23.70 5.06 -5.31
C GLY A 259 -23.37 5.70 -6.67
N ASP A 260 -23.72 6.98 -6.89
CA ASP A 260 -23.36 7.74 -8.11
C ASP A 260 -22.14 8.63 -7.87
N ILE A 261 -21.08 8.39 -8.64
CA ILE A 261 -19.77 8.98 -8.41
C ILE A 261 -19.64 10.37 -9.07
N SER A 262 -20.44 10.67 -10.09
CA SER A 262 -20.41 11.99 -10.71
C SER A 262 -20.86 13.08 -9.72
N ILE A 263 -21.83 12.71 -8.87
CA ILE A 263 -22.40 13.56 -7.81
C ILE A 263 -21.38 13.78 -6.67
N SER A 264 -20.67 12.72 -6.27
CA SER A 264 -19.68 12.78 -5.20
C SER A 264 -18.46 13.68 -5.51
N LYS A 265 -18.08 13.84 -6.80
CA LYS A 265 -16.91 14.64 -7.20
C LYS A 265 -17.16 16.12 -6.98
N THR A 266 -18.28 16.60 -7.52
CA THR A 266 -18.72 17.98 -7.40
C THR A 266 -18.91 18.34 -5.94
N LYS A 267 -19.57 17.45 -5.18
CA LYS A 267 -19.80 17.64 -3.75
C LYS A 267 -18.50 17.72 -2.94
N MET A 268 -17.52 16.88 -3.23
CA MET A 268 -16.22 16.95 -2.53
C MET A 268 -15.52 18.29 -2.77
N LEU A 269 -15.51 18.79 -4.01
CA LEU A 269 -14.91 20.08 -4.32
C LEU A 269 -15.66 21.24 -3.66
N GLU A 270 -17.00 21.18 -3.61
CA GLU A 270 -17.81 22.15 -2.88
C GLU A 270 -17.44 22.19 -1.40
N LEU A 271 -17.38 21.02 -0.75
CA LEU A 271 -17.05 20.89 0.66
C LEU A 271 -15.61 21.33 0.97
N LEU A 272 -14.64 21.03 0.10
CA LEU A 272 -13.26 21.53 0.25
C LEU A 272 -13.20 23.06 0.14
N ASN A 273 -13.94 23.65 -0.79
CA ASN A 273 -14.00 25.11 -0.94
C ASN A 273 -14.68 25.76 0.27
N GLU A 274 -15.75 25.17 0.77
CA GLU A 274 -16.45 25.66 1.96
C GLU A 274 -15.57 25.55 3.21
N LYS A 275 -15.13 24.34 3.56
CA LYS A 275 -14.40 24.06 4.79
C LYS A 275 -13.00 24.66 4.79
N ILE A 276 -12.20 24.40 3.75
CA ILE A 276 -10.78 24.77 3.78
C ILE A 276 -10.58 26.21 3.33
N ARG A 277 -11.18 26.60 2.19
CA ARG A 277 -10.93 27.93 1.62
C ARG A 277 -11.75 29.02 2.30
N LYS A 278 -13.04 28.80 2.57
CA LYS A 278 -13.92 29.83 3.18
C LYS A 278 -13.83 29.86 4.71
N GLU A 279 -14.06 28.72 5.38
CA GLU A 279 -14.09 28.68 6.85
C GLU A 279 -12.67 28.81 7.44
N LEU A 280 -11.73 27.97 7.01
CA LEU A 280 -10.35 27.98 7.54
C LEU A 280 -9.46 29.08 6.94
N LYS A 281 -9.89 29.72 5.85
CA LYS A 281 -9.12 30.74 5.11
C LYS A 281 -7.74 30.25 4.62
N ILE A 282 -7.64 28.96 4.32
CA ILE A 282 -6.42 28.33 3.81
C ILE A 282 -6.50 28.28 2.28
N ASN A 283 -5.52 28.88 1.60
CA ASN A 283 -5.49 28.87 0.15
C ASN A 283 -4.80 27.62 -0.37
N TYR A 284 -5.38 27.06 -1.42
CA TYR A 284 -4.83 25.92 -2.13
C TYR A 284 -5.03 26.07 -3.64
N ARG A 285 -4.14 25.43 -4.40
CA ARG A 285 -4.17 25.37 -5.86
C ARG A 285 -5.10 24.26 -6.30
N GLU A 286 -6.13 24.59 -7.09
CA GLU A 286 -7.08 23.58 -7.61
C GLU A 286 -6.42 22.53 -8.50
N LYS A 287 -5.27 22.84 -9.09
CA LYS A 287 -4.49 21.94 -9.92
C LYS A 287 -2.99 22.10 -9.66
N ASP A 288 -2.23 21.02 -9.85
CA ASP A 288 -0.80 21.08 -10.13
C ASP A 288 -0.53 20.78 -11.62
N ASP A 289 0.74 20.65 -12.01
CA ASP A 289 1.13 20.43 -13.41
C ASP A 289 0.65 19.07 -13.97
N GLN A 290 0.19 18.15 -13.10
CA GLN A 290 -0.15 16.78 -13.46
C GLN A 290 -1.59 16.37 -13.10
N TYR A 291 -2.18 16.94 -12.04
CA TYR A 291 -3.43 16.45 -11.45
C TYR A 291 -4.32 17.58 -10.88
N ASP A 292 -5.62 17.36 -10.94
CA ASP A 292 -6.67 18.21 -10.38
C ASP A 292 -7.06 17.73 -8.96
N ILE A 293 -7.31 18.62 -8.00
CA ILE A 293 -7.64 18.27 -6.60
C ILE A 293 -8.76 17.23 -6.48
N PRO A 294 -9.91 17.40 -7.17
CA PRO A 294 -10.99 16.43 -7.11
C PRO A 294 -10.53 15.07 -7.59
N TYR A 295 -9.55 14.98 -8.48
CA TYR A 295 -9.13 13.71 -9.06
C TYR A 295 -8.45 12.77 -8.06
N ILE A 296 -7.48 13.28 -7.30
CA ILE A 296 -6.73 12.50 -6.31
C ILE A 296 -7.59 12.21 -5.08
N MET A 297 -8.36 13.20 -4.65
CA MET A 297 -9.09 13.17 -3.39
C MET A 297 -10.39 12.37 -3.50
N HIS A 298 -11.12 12.51 -4.61
CA HIS A 298 -12.34 11.78 -4.87
C HIS A 298 -12.05 10.33 -5.25
N GLY A 299 -11.04 10.07 -6.09
CA GLY A 299 -10.67 8.71 -6.49
C GLY A 299 -10.34 7.84 -5.29
N SER A 300 -9.53 8.36 -4.37
CA SER A 300 -9.13 7.64 -3.14
C SER A 300 -10.29 7.46 -2.16
N LEU A 301 -11.15 8.46 -2.00
CA LEU A 301 -12.30 8.38 -1.10
C LEU A 301 -13.37 7.41 -1.64
N LEU A 302 -13.72 7.48 -2.91
CA LEU A 302 -14.64 6.55 -3.54
C LEU A 302 -14.13 5.11 -3.53
N LEU A 303 -12.82 4.93 -3.74
CA LEU A 303 -12.19 3.63 -3.66
C LEU A 303 -12.37 3.01 -2.29
N ILE A 304 -12.32 3.81 -1.23
CA ILE A 304 -12.61 3.33 0.11
C ILE A 304 -14.10 3.03 0.22
N LEU A 305 -14.98 3.97 -0.14
CA LEU A 305 -16.42 3.84 0.19
C LEU A 305 -17.18 2.81 -0.65
N ASP A 306 -16.92 2.72 -1.95
CA ASP A 306 -17.68 1.84 -2.86
C ASP A 306 -17.16 0.39 -2.81
N PHE A 307 -15.84 0.23 -2.82
CA PHE A 307 -15.21 -1.09 -2.75
C PHE A 307 -15.45 -1.76 -1.39
N GLU A 308 -15.32 -0.99 -0.30
CA GLU A 308 -15.55 -1.49 1.05
C GLU A 308 -16.99 -1.94 1.24
N LYS A 309 -17.97 -1.17 0.73
CA LYS A 309 -19.39 -1.50 0.91
C LYS A 309 -19.89 -2.62 -0.01
N LYS A 310 -19.58 -2.59 -1.31
CA LYS A 310 -20.16 -3.53 -2.30
C LYS A 310 -19.39 -4.84 -2.49
N GLU A 311 -18.07 -4.85 -2.28
CA GLU A 311 -17.24 -6.00 -2.68
C GLU A 311 -16.52 -6.64 -1.49
N ILE A 312 -16.26 -5.89 -0.41
CA ILE A 312 -15.53 -6.38 0.77
C ILE A 312 -16.48 -6.74 1.92
N ILE A 313 -17.31 -5.81 2.40
CA ILE A 313 -18.27 -6.06 3.49
C ILE A 313 -19.31 -7.09 3.08
N ASP A 314 -19.88 -6.98 1.86
CA ASP A 314 -20.86 -7.93 1.34
C ASP A 314 -20.29 -9.36 1.20
N ARG A 315 -18.96 -9.52 1.20
CA ARG A 315 -18.26 -10.82 1.18
C ARG A 315 -17.72 -11.24 2.55
N GLY A 316 -18.23 -10.63 3.62
CA GLY A 316 -17.91 -10.99 5.01
C GLY A 316 -16.50 -10.59 5.45
N ILE A 317 -15.85 -9.66 4.78
CA ILE A 317 -14.52 -9.19 5.15
C ILE A 317 -14.67 -7.94 6.02
N ASP A 318 -14.17 -7.98 7.26
CA ASP A 318 -14.03 -6.77 8.06
C ASP A 318 -12.79 -5.98 7.57
N PRO A 319 -13.00 -4.80 6.97
CA PRO A 319 -11.92 -4.00 6.44
C PRO A 319 -10.98 -3.50 7.55
N ASN A 320 -11.44 -3.39 8.80
CA ASN A 320 -10.62 -2.97 9.94
C ASN A 320 -9.80 -4.11 10.52
N GLU A 321 -10.31 -5.34 10.43
CA GLU A 321 -9.62 -6.52 10.95
C GLU A 321 -8.33 -6.83 10.18
N ILE A 322 -8.30 -6.59 8.86
CA ILE A 322 -7.16 -6.90 7.98
C ILE A 322 -5.84 -6.23 8.39
N ILE A 323 -5.91 -5.14 9.16
CA ILE A 323 -4.74 -4.38 9.62
C ILE A 323 -4.17 -5.03 10.88
N SER A 324 -5.04 -5.41 11.81
CA SER A 324 -4.67 -6.02 13.09
C SER A 324 -4.33 -7.50 12.91
N ASN A 325 -5.04 -8.18 12.01
CA ASN A 325 -4.92 -9.59 11.67
C ASN A 325 -4.74 -9.73 10.16
N PRO A 326 -3.56 -9.35 9.61
CA PRO A 326 -3.34 -9.50 8.19
C PRO A 326 -3.39 -10.98 7.78
N PRO A 327 -3.67 -11.27 6.50
CA PRO A 327 -3.62 -12.64 5.99
C PRO A 327 -2.26 -13.28 6.31
N LYS A 328 -2.23 -14.60 6.44
CA LYS A 328 -0.97 -15.29 6.72
C LYS A 328 0.04 -15.05 5.60
N MET A 329 1.31 -14.87 5.98
CA MET A 329 2.42 -14.64 5.06
C MET A 329 2.63 -15.87 4.15
N PRO A 330 2.58 -15.72 2.81
CA PRO A 330 2.90 -16.77 1.86
C PRO A 330 4.42 -16.98 1.74
N ASN A 331 4.83 -18.13 1.20
CA ASN A 331 6.23 -18.54 1.10
C ASN A 331 7.09 -17.59 0.24
N TRP A 332 6.53 -17.07 -0.87
CA TRP A 332 7.26 -16.11 -1.71
C TRP A 332 7.57 -14.81 -0.97
N GLU A 333 6.63 -14.29 -0.18
CA GLU A 333 6.83 -13.08 0.63
C GLU A 333 7.89 -13.35 1.70
N GLN A 334 7.80 -14.51 2.36
CA GLN A 334 8.79 -14.95 3.34
C GLN A 334 10.18 -15.02 2.70
N GLY A 335 10.31 -15.58 1.49
CA GLY A 335 11.57 -15.66 0.76
C GLY A 335 12.19 -14.29 0.51
N LEU A 336 11.42 -13.34 -0.03
CA LEU A 336 11.91 -11.99 -0.31
C LEU A 336 12.28 -11.22 0.96
N ARG A 337 11.49 -11.37 2.03
CA ARG A 337 11.82 -10.77 3.33
C ARG A 337 13.10 -11.37 3.91
N GLN A 338 13.26 -12.68 3.83
CA GLN A 338 14.44 -13.37 4.34
C GLN A 338 15.69 -12.96 3.57
N GLU A 339 15.61 -12.85 2.25
CA GLU A 339 16.70 -12.37 1.41
C GLU A 339 17.15 -10.95 1.81
N HIS A 340 16.19 -10.05 2.04
CA HIS A 340 16.49 -8.69 2.51
C HIS A 340 17.23 -8.65 3.86
N LEU A 341 16.81 -9.52 4.79
CA LEU A 341 17.43 -9.64 6.11
C LEU A 341 18.81 -10.30 6.02
N ASP A 342 18.95 -11.37 5.24
CA ASP A 342 20.20 -12.12 5.09
C ASP A 342 21.32 -11.30 4.44
N ALA A 343 20.97 -10.35 3.57
CA ALA A 343 21.94 -9.48 2.90
C ALA A 343 22.84 -8.66 3.85
N VAL A 344 22.39 -8.41 5.09
CA VAL A 344 23.07 -7.54 6.07
C VAL A 344 23.15 -8.16 7.45
N LYS A 345 22.73 -9.41 7.59
CA LYS A 345 22.62 -10.12 8.87
C LYS A 345 23.92 -10.13 9.65
N ASP A 346 25.03 -10.45 9.00
CA ASP A 346 26.33 -10.57 9.68
C ASP A 346 26.81 -9.21 10.20
N GLU A 347 26.67 -8.14 9.40
CA GLU A 347 27.00 -6.77 9.82
C GLU A 347 26.08 -6.31 10.97
N ALA A 348 24.78 -6.59 10.88
CA ALA A 348 23.81 -6.28 11.92
C ALA A 348 24.13 -6.98 13.23
N PHE A 349 24.51 -8.26 13.17
CA PHE A 349 24.82 -9.06 14.36
C PHE A 349 26.12 -8.62 15.02
N GLN A 350 27.15 -8.30 14.24
CA GLN A 350 28.39 -7.72 14.78
C GLN A 350 28.11 -6.39 15.50
N LEU A 351 27.24 -5.55 14.94
CA LEU A 351 26.83 -4.31 15.58
C LEU A 351 26.05 -4.57 16.88
N LEU A 352 25.13 -5.53 16.89
CA LEU A 352 24.39 -5.93 18.09
C LEU A 352 25.32 -6.47 19.18
N ASP A 353 26.24 -7.39 18.85
CA ASP A 353 27.24 -7.94 19.77
C ASP A 353 28.05 -6.81 20.44
N MET A 354 28.54 -5.85 19.63
CA MET A 354 29.31 -4.70 20.11
C MET A 354 28.48 -3.82 21.06
N LEU A 355 27.27 -3.44 20.66
CA LEU A 355 26.41 -2.56 21.45
C LEU A 355 25.93 -3.23 22.75
N GLU A 356 25.68 -4.54 22.73
CA GLU A 356 25.32 -5.30 23.93
C GLU A 356 26.50 -5.41 24.90
N ALA A 357 27.71 -5.67 24.41
CA ALA A 357 28.92 -5.69 25.23
C ALA A 357 29.22 -4.33 25.89
N GLU A 358 28.88 -3.23 25.20
CA GLU A 358 28.95 -1.87 25.74
C GLU A 358 27.79 -1.50 26.68
N GLY A 359 26.74 -2.32 26.75
CA GLY A 359 25.52 -2.00 27.49
C GLY A 359 24.72 -0.83 26.91
N ASN A 360 24.91 -0.51 25.63
CA ASN A 360 24.37 0.68 24.98
C ASN A 360 22.93 0.47 24.45
N GLN A 361 21.98 0.28 25.36
CA GLN A 361 20.58 0.02 25.03
C GLN A 361 19.92 1.13 24.20
N ALA A 362 20.33 2.38 24.41
CA ALA A 362 19.78 3.51 23.65
C ALA A 362 20.15 3.43 22.16
N GLU A 363 21.39 3.07 21.83
CA GLU A 363 21.81 2.92 20.44
C GLU A 363 21.22 1.64 19.81
N ILE A 364 21.04 0.56 20.59
CA ILE A 364 20.32 -0.65 20.13
C ILE A 364 18.88 -0.30 19.74
N GLU A 365 18.17 0.50 20.55
CA GLU A 365 16.82 0.96 20.22
C GLU A 365 16.78 1.89 19.00
N LYS A 366 17.80 2.72 18.84
CA LYS A 366 17.91 3.59 17.67
C LYS A 366 18.24 2.83 16.38
N GLN A 367 19.11 1.81 16.44
CA GLN A 367 19.54 1.04 15.27
C GLN A 367 18.56 -0.07 14.90
N PHE A 368 17.94 -0.70 15.90
CA PHE A 368 17.05 -1.83 15.77
C PHE A 368 15.80 -1.65 16.63
N PRO A 369 14.94 -0.65 16.37
CA PRO A 369 13.79 -0.38 17.24
C PRO A 369 12.77 -1.54 17.24
N GLU A 370 12.33 -1.98 18.42
CA GLU A 370 11.42 -3.14 18.55
C GLU A 370 10.04 -2.87 17.96
N ASN A 371 9.62 -1.60 17.93
CA ASN A 371 8.35 -1.19 17.32
C ASN A 371 8.40 -1.10 15.79
N SER A 372 9.53 -1.47 15.16
CA SER A 372 9.68 -1.53 13.71
C SER A 372 9.82 -2.98 13.25
N TRP A 373 9.33 -3.29 12.04
CA TRP A 373 9.54 -4.62 11.44
C TRP A 373 11.03 -4.97 11.33
N TRP A 374 11.85 -4.03 10.84
CA TRP A 374 13.30 -4.21 10.71
C TRP A 374 13.96 -4.60 12.04
N GLY A 375 13.74 -3.79 13.08
CA GLY A 375 14.41 -3.97 14.37
C GLY A 375 13.93 -5.21 15.10
N SER A 376 12.61 -5.46 15.09
CA SER A 376 12.03 -6.67 15.69
C SER A 376 12.56 -7.96 15.04
N GLU A 377 12.59 -8.03 13.70
CA GLU A 377 13.09 -9.22 12.99
C GLU A 377 14.59 -9.44 13.19
N MET A 378 15.41 -8.39 13.08
CA MET A 378 16.86 -8.50 13.30
C MET A 378 17.20 -8.97 14.72
N ARG A 379 16.55 -8.39 15.73
CA ARG A 379 16.72 -8.83 17.13
C ARG A 379 16.24 -10.25 17.35
N ARG A 380 15.11 -10.66 16.74
CA ARG A 380 14.60 -12.04 16.83
C ARG A 380 15.63 -13.02 16.26
N MET A 381 16.11 -12.78 15.05
CA MET A 381 17.10 -13.64 14.38
C MET A 381 18.42 -13.72 15.18
N TYR A 382 18.85 -12.60 15.77
CA TYR A 382 20.04 -12.54 16.62
C TYR A 382 19.88 -13.38 17.89
N LYS A 383 18.75 -13.22 18.62
CA LYS A 383 18.41 -14.04 19.80
C LYS A 383 18.39 -15.53 19.47
N GLU A 384 17.76 -15.92 18.35
CA GLU A 384 17.74 -17.31 17.88
C GLU A 384 19.15 -17.86 17.61
N GLN A 385 20.06 -17.05 17.08
CA GLN A 385 21.44 -17.46 16.86
C GLN A 385 22.19 -17.67 18.18
N ILE A 386 22.02 -16.78 19.16
CA ILE A 386 22.62 -16.92 20.48
C ILE A 386 22.09 -18.17 21.18
N SER A 387 20.78 -18.39 21.17
CA SER A 387 20.17 -19.58 21.78
C SER A 387 20.67 -20.89 21.16
N LYS A 388 20.98 -20.89 19.85
CA LYS A 388 21.61 -22.05 19.17
C LYS A 388 23.09 -22.24 19.54
N LYS A 389 23.79 -21.16 19.92
CA LYS A 389 25.20 -21.19 20.35
C LYS A 389 25.34 -21.51 21.85
N ALA A 390 24.30 -21.30 22.66
CA ALA A 390 24.31 -21.67 24.07
C ALA A 390 24.47 -23.20 24.19
N PRO A 391 25.39 -23.70 25.03
CA PRO A 391 25.49 -25.14 25.27
C PRO A 391 24.16 -25.67 25.80
N PRO A 392 23.74 -26.88 25.42
CA PRO A 392 22.51 -27.47 25.95
C PRO A 392 22.59 -27.48 27.47
N ASP A 393 21.55 -26.94 28.11
CA ASP A 393 21.47 -26.81 29.55
C ASP A 393 21.55 -28.21 30.18
N LYS A 394 22.69 -28.53 30.81
CA LYS A 394 22.93 -29.82 31.47
C LYS A 394 22.21 -29.93 32.82
N THR A 395 21.24 -29.07 33.12
CA THR A 395 20.59 -29.01 34.44
C THR A 395 19.22 -29.69 34.52
N LEU A 396 18.86 -30.54 33.55
CA LEU A 396 17.73 -31.47 33.66
C LEU A 396 18.15 -32.94 33.50
N GLU A 397 19.20 -33.33 34.21
CA GLU A 397 19.34 -34.69 34.71
C GLU A 397 19.66 -34.59 36.20
N TYR A 398 18.63 -34.60 37.05
CA TYR A 398 18.57 -35.29 38.35
C TYR A 398 17.14 -35.28 38.89
#